data_AF-A0A4Q9VZY4-F1
#
_entry.id   AF-A0A4Q9VZY4-F1
#
_cell.length_a   1.000
_cell.length_b   1.000
_cell.length_c   1.000
_cell.angle_alpha   90.00
_cell.angle_beta   90.00
_cell.angle_gamma   90.00
#
_symmetry.space_group_name_H-M   'P 1'
#
loop_
_entity.id
_entity.type
_entity.pdbx_description
1 polymer ?
#
loop_
_entity_poly.entity_id
_entity_poly.type
_entity_poly.pdbx_seq_one_letter_code
_entity_poly.pdbx_strand_id
1 'polypeptide(L)' 'LHSPESAELSALIFNALIIVLLIPIAMKGVQFKGASMQTILMKNMLVYGLGGMIVPFIGIKFIDVIIQYVV' A
#
# COMPACT_ATOMS: atom_id res chain seq x y z
N LEU A 1 -3.25 -0.13 17.62
CA LEU A 1 -3.99 -1.41 17.71
C LEU A 1 -4.35 -1.66 19.17
N HIS A 2 -5.39 -0.99 19.66
CA HIS A 2 -5.85 -1.09 21.06
C HIS A 2 -7.05 -2.04 21.24
N SER A 3 -7.60 -2.59 20.16
CA SER A 3 -8.57 -3.70 20.18
C SER A 3 -8.42 -4.54 18.89
N PRO A 4 -8.63 -5.86 18.93
CA PRO A 4 -8.70 -6.70 17.72
C PRO A 4 -9.71 -6.18 16.70
N GLU A 5 -10.84 -5.62 17.16
CA GLU A 5 -11.89 -5.08 16.29
C GLU A 5 -11.43 -3.81 15.55
N SER A 6 -10.70 -2.89 16.22
CA SER A 6 -10.18 -1.67 15.57
C SER A 6 -9.14 -2.01 14.51
N ALA A 7 -8.34 -3.07 14.76
CA ALA A 7 -7.33 -3.57 13.83
C ALA A 7 -7.95 -4.12 12.55
N GLU A 8 -8.97 -4.96 12.68
CA GLU A 8 -9.67 -5.55 11.54
C GLU A 8 -10.39 -4.48 10.71
N LEU A 9 -11.09 -3.55 11.37
CA LEU A 9 -11.81 -2.48 10.71
C LEU A 9 -10.87 -1.50 9.98
N SER A 10 -9.74 -1.16 10.59
CA SER A 10 -8.71 -0.32 9.95
C SER A 10 -8.09 -0.99 8.72
N ALA A 11 -7.82 -2.31 8.81
CA ALA A 11 -7.29 -3.08 7.69
C ALA A 11 -8.31 -3.18 6.53
N LEU A 12 -9.59 -3.40 6.83
CA LEU A 12 -10.68 -3.41 5.85
C LEU A 12 -10.80 -2.08 5.11
N ILE A 13 -10.81 -0.96 5.85
CA ILE A 13 -10.88 0.39 5.26
C ILE A 13 -9.64 0.66 4.39
N PHE A 14 -8.45 0.32 4.89
CA PHE A 14 -7.22 0.48 4.10
C PHE A 14 -7.28 -0.29 2.77
N ASN A 15 -7.71 -1.55 2.80
CA ASN A 15 -7.84 -2.38 1.60
C ASN A 15 -8.84 -1.80 0.59
N ALA A 16 -9.98 -1.28 1.06
CA ALA A 16 -10.96 -0.64 0.19
C ALA A 16 -10.39 0.62 -0.49
N LEU A 17 -9.66 1.45 0.26
CA LEU A 17 -9.04 2.67 -0.26
C LEU A 17 -7.89 2.38 -1.22
N ILE A 18 -6.99 1.45 -0.86
CA ILE A 18 -5.77 1.20 -1.64
C ILE A 18 -6.09 0.62 -3.03
N ILE A 19 -7.13 -0.20 -3.16
CA ILE A 19 -7.57 -0.71 -4.46
C ILE A 19 -7.97 0.44 -5.38
N VAL A 20 -8.83 1.37 -4.90
CA VAL A 20 -9.29 2.52 -5.69
C VAL A 20 -8.11 3.41 -6.10
N LEU A 21 -7.15 3.63 -5.20
CA LEU A 21 -5.95 4.43 -5.48
C LEU A 21 -5.02 3.76 -6.51
N LEU A 22 -4.94 2.43 -6.52
CA LEU A 22 -4.06 1.68 -7.42
C LEU A 22 -4.65 1.46 -8.83
N ILE A 23 -5.98 1.45 -9.00
CA ILE A 23 -6.64 1.32 -10.32
C ILE A 23 -6.05 2.26 -11.38
N PRO A 24 -5.95 3.58 -11.18
CA PRO A 24 -5.40 4.48 -12.21
C PRO A 24 -3.93 4.18 -12.53
N ILE A 25 -3.16 3.70 -11.54
CA ILE A 25 -1.75 3.31 -11.74
C ILE A 25 -1.68 2.03 -12.59
N ALA A 26 -2.55 1.06 -12.30
CA ALA A 26 -2.66 -0.17 -13.09
C ALA A 26 -3.07 0.11 -14.54
N MET A 27 -3.97 1.08 -14.77
CA MET A 27 -4.41 1.47 -16.12
C MET A 27 -3.32 2.22 -16.93
N LYS A 28 -2.46 3.00 -16.27
CA LYS A 28 -1.37 3.71 -16.96
C LYS A 28 -0.25 2.78 -17.44
N GLY A 29 -0.13 1.60 -16.83
CA GLY A 29 0.95 0.65 -17.11
C GLY A 29 2.32 1.17 -16.67
N VAL A 30 3.30 0.28 -16.62
CA VAL A 30 4.68 0.63 -16.23
C VAL A 30 5.54 0.78 -17.48
N GLN A 31 6.14 1.95 -17.67
CA GLN A 31 7.01 2.21 -18.82
C GLN A 31 8.26 1.33 -18.76
N PHE A 32 8.41 0.44 -19.75
CA PHE A 32 9.59 -0.41 -19.87
C PHE A 32 10.76 0.42 -20.41
N LYS A 33 11.87 0.49 -19.66
CA LYS A 33 13.11 1.18 -20.07
C LYS A 33 14.11 0.15 -20.58
N GLY A 34 14.85 0.49 -21.65
CA GLY A 34 15.93 -0.33 -22.21
C GLY A 34 17.08 -0.51 -21.21
N ALA A 35 16.94 -1.48 -20.32
CA ALA A 35 17.94 -1.87 -19.32
C ALA A 35 17.97 -3.40 -19.22
N SER A 36 19.04 -3.95 -18.64
CA SER A 36 19.11 -5.40 -18.41
C SER A 36 17.99 -5.87 -17.47
N MET A 37 17.51 -7.09 -17.70
CA MET A 37 16.40 -7.69 -16.95
C MET A 37 16.68 -7.71 -15.44
N GLN A 38 17.93 -7.97 -15.05
CA GLN A 38 18.42 -7.95 -13.67
C GLN A 38 18.30 -6.55 -13.04
N THR A 39 18.66 -5.50 -13.78
CA THR A 39 18.56 -4.11 -13.30
C THR A 39 17.11 -3.70 -13.10
N ILE A 40 16.22 -4.10 -14.01
CA ILE A 40 14.79 -3.82 -13.92
C ILE A 40 14.18 -4.54 -12.72
N LEU A 41 14.51 -5.82 -12.53
CA LEU A 41 14.03 -6.62 -11.41
C LEU A 41 14.45 -6.03 -10.06
N MET A 42 15.72 -5.68 -9.90
CA MET A 42 16.22 -5.10 -8.65
C MET A 42 15.53 -3.76 -8.33
N LYS A 43 15.37 -2.88 -9.33
CA LYS A 43 14.68 -1.60 -9.16
C LYS A 43 13.21 -1.79 -8.79
N ASN A 44 12.50 -2.68 -9.48
CA ASN A 44 11.10 -2.93 -9.22
C ASN A 44 10.89 -3.61 -7.87
N MET A 45 11.75 -4.55 -7.49
CA MET A 45 11.70 -5.20 -6.19
C MET A 45 11.98 -4.21 -5.04
N LEU A 46 12.96 -3.32 -5.21
CA LEU A 46 13.23 -2.27 -4.22
C LEU A 46 12.06 -1.29 -4.10
N VAL A 47 11.51 -0.79 -5.20
CA VAL A 47 10.44 0.23 -5.15
C VAL A 47 9.08 -0.38 -4.82
N TYR A 48 8.62 -1.36 -5.59
CA TYR A 48 7.29 -1.94 -5.43
C TYR A 48 7.24 -2.98 -4.31
N GLY A 49 8.35 -3.68 -4.03
CA GLY A 49 8.44 -4.61 -2.90
C GLY A 49 8.53 -3.90 -1.56
N LEU A 50 9.52 -3.00 -1.36
CA LEU A 50 9.61 -2.25 -0.10
C LEU A 50 8.46 -1.26 0.05
N GLY A 51 8.07 -0.57 -1.02
CA GLY A 51 6.90 0.31 -1.00
C GLY A 51 5.62 -0.46 -0.65
N GLY A 52 5.40 -1.62 -1.27
CA GLY A 52 4.25 -2.48 -0.98
C GLY A 52 4.23 -3.03 0.44
N MET A 53 5.40 -3.20 1.07
CA MET A 53 5.49 -3.57 2.50
C MET A 53 5.20 -2.36 3.39
N ILE A 54 5.84 -1.22 3.17
CA ILE A 54 5.81 -0.08 4.10
C ILE A 54 4.48 0.66 4.07
N VAL A 55 3.90 0.85 2.88
CA VAL A 55 2.64 1.61 2.68
C VAL A 55 1.47 1.08 3.52
N PRO A 56 1.14 -0.23 3.55
CA PRO A 56 0.04 -0.74 4.36
C PRO A 56 0.25 -0.54 5.86
N PHE A 57 1.46 -0.76 6.39
CA PHE A 57 1.70 -0.54 7.83
C PHE A 57 1.48 0.91 8.23
N ILE A 58 1.95 1.86 7.42
CA ILE A 58 1.76 3.28 7.67
C ILE A 58 0.28 3.65 7.51
N GLY A 59 -0.37 3.23 6.41
CA GLY A 59 -1.76 3.57 6.11
C GLY A 59 -2.75 3.03 7.15
N ILE A 60 -2.62 1.76 7.53
CA ILE A 60 -3.48 1.14 8.56
C ILE A 60 -3.29 1.85 9.90
N LYS A 61 -2.06 2.18 10.29
CA LYS A 61 -1.80 2.91 11.55
C LYS A 61 -2.44 4.29 11.54
N PHE A 62 -2.37 5.03 10.43
CA PHE A 62 -3.05 6.32 10.30
C PHE A 62 -4.57 6.18 10.42
N ILE A 63 -5.15 5.16 9.79
CA ILE A 63 -6.59 4.89 9.86
C ILE A 63 -7.02 4.52 11.29
N ASP A 64 -6.28 3.63 11.97
CA ASP A 64 -6.54 3.20 13.36
C ASP A 64 -6.52 4.41 14.31
N VAL A 65 -5.56 5.32 14.13
CA VAL A 65 -5.48 6.56 14.94
C VAL A 65 -6.66 7.49 14.65
N ILE A 66 -7.05 7.68 13.40
CA ILE A 66 -8.22 8.52 13.04
C ILE A 66 -9.49 7.94 13.64
N ILE A 67 -9.71 6.63 13.52
CA ILE A 67 -10.87 5.94 14.10
C ILE A 67 -10.90 6.12 15.62
N GLN A 68 -9.75 5.95 16.29
CA GLN A 68 -9.65 6.13 17.74
C GLN A 68 -10.01 7.55 18.22
N TYR A 69 -9.79 8.58 17.40
CA TYR A 69 -10.18 9.96 17.75
C TYR A 69 -11.64 10.30 17.42
N VAL A 70 -12.27 9.55 16.52
CA VAL A 70 -13.63 9.80 16.03
C VAL A 70 -14.67 8.96 16.78
N VAL A 71 -14.29 7.76 17.24
CA VAL A 71 -15.13 6.77 17.95
C VAL A 71 -14.66 6.64 19.38
#